data_AF-A0A7W1JX48-F1
#
_entry.id   AF-A0A7W1JX48-F1
#
_cell.length_a   1.000
_cell.length_b   1.000
_cell.length_c   1.000
_cell.angle_alpha   90.00
_cell.angle_beta   90.00
_cell.angle_gamma   90.00
#
_symmetry.space_group_name_H-M   'P 1'
#
loop_
_entity.id
_entity.type
_entity.pdbx_description
1 polymer ?
#
loop_
_entity_poly.entity_id
_entity_poly.type
_entity_poly.pdbx_seq_one_letter_code
_entity_poly.pdbx_strand_id
1 'polypeptide(L)'
;MRRIVATGIVAAGFLGAGATAQARPTIYVVEAGSSIDADRLALGLYVPGAGGTVSRAATIASLRRGEVENAALGGRPSGKILADVAFGMPELPAGPAALVTLPPPGTQPNTKRYLVAIIGAGYHGILTSDSTRIRGLVAVADIAPTLVALEAGRSPPIQSKPDADVQENLRQLDTRLTRVHHDRGWVTVVVVFTTLLLVALAPGAAVLAGAAAITASLLLSSAGATRLSVVLGAIAVLTAVLAVGGSLRRRFVPLVVAGFLAALTVVLAVDPELNSLAVLGARPDGGGRFYGIGNQVETLLLPPVLVAGAIAGTRWLVPLAALALATIGWSKTGADGGGVLVFAAALGVLGLRLRGLALTPRRLAVVAVAVIVVALAFVGLDAALGGSSHVTRAVGTGPDSLLGDIGHRLHLSWASATDHWYRIVIFLGCLAVLVLMGTIGPRRATVDAMLAGLVVSLLVNDTPVDVIGLGALGCLALVRWESVDSRAMRRGAMTAAFALAVLALAGCGKEGVAKPLADTVVGTVQVAAPGKAIFVAQGCGSCHMFKLAGPDAQGNIGPDLDKLATYAKTANKPLPQFVHDSIVNPDKYVEKGYPKGVMPKSYADLPTADLQALVDFLTKPQG
;
A
#
# COMPACT_ATOMS: atom_id res chain seq x y z
N MET A 1 21.19 -47.02 -42.12
CA MET A 1 20.33 -46.10 -41.33
C MET A 1 20.85 -45.78 -39.91
N ARG A 2 22.18 -45.79 -39.66
CA ARG A 2 22.76 -45.48 -38.33
C ARG A 2 23.88 -44.44 -38.31
N ARG A 3 24.21 -43.83 -39.46
CA ARG A 3 25.25 -42.79 -39.58
C ARG A 3 24.73 -41.38 -39.89
N ILE A 4 23.42 -41.19 -40.07
CA ILE A 4 22.82 -39.87 -40.38
C ILE A 4 22.28 -39.16 -39.13
N VAL A 5 22.02 -39.89 -38.04
CA VAL A 5 21.48 -39.32 -36.79
C VAL A 5 22.56 -38.70 -35.90
N ALA A 6 23.84 -39.10 -36.07
CA ALA A 6 24.94 -38.58 -35.25
C ALA A 6 25.42 -37.18 -35.69
N THR A 7 25.23 -36.81 -36.96
CA THR A 7 25.69 -35.52 -37.50
C THR A 7 24.72 -34.36 -37.19
N GLY A 8 23.44 -34.67 -36.92
CA GLY A 8 22.43 -33.66 -36.57
C GLY A 8 22.53 -33.16 -35.12
N ILE A 9 23.11 -33.95 -34.21
CA ILE A 9 23.24 -33.57 -32.79
C ILE A 9 24.48 -32.69 -32.56
N VAL A 10 25.53 -32.86 -33.38
CA VAL A 10 26.73 -32.00 -33.28
C VAL A 10 26.50 -30.63 -33.94
N ALA A 11 25.70 -30.55 -35.01
CA ALA A 11 25.36 -29.26 -35.64
C ALA A 11 24.39 -28.40 -34.79
N ALA A 12 23.49 -29.02 -34.01
CA ALA A 12 22.63 -28.31 -33.06
C ALA A 12 23.40 -27.86 -31.79
N GLY A 13 24.49 -28.54 -31.44
CA GLY A 13 25.36 -28.19 -30.31
C GLY A 13 26.25 -26.97 -30.54
N PHE A 14 26.52 -26.60 -31.79
CA PHE A 14 27.39 -25.45 -32.14
C PHE A 14 26.64 -24.17 -32.53
N LEU A 15 25.31 -24.22 -32.68
CA LEU A 15 24.48 -23.01 -32.91
C LEU A 15 23.85 -22.45 -31.62
N GLY A 16 24.02 -23.14 -30.48
CA GLY A 16 23.55 -22.68 -29.16
C GLY A 16 24.60 -21.95 -28.31
N ALA A 17 25.87 -21.96 -28.71
CA ALA A 17 26.97 -21.33 -27.99
C ALA A 17 27.20 -19.89 -28.50
N GLY A 18 26.19 -19.04 -28.37
CA GLY A 18 26.25 -17.65 -28.79
C GLY A 18 25.20 -16.74 -28.17
N ALA A 19 24.38 -17.22 -27.25
CA ALA A 19 23.61 -16.35 -26.38
C ALA A 19 24.57 -15.80 -25.32
N THR A 20 25.27 -14.70 -25.65
CA THR A 20 25.83 -13.83 -24.61
C THR A 20 24.72 -13.58 -23.61
N ALA A 21 24.94 -13.93 -22.34
CA ALA A 21 24.02 -13.57 -21.28
C ALA A 21 23.90 -12.05 -21.32
N GLN A 22 22.77 -11.55 -21.84
CA GLN A 22 22.53 -10.12 -21.94
C GLN A 22 22.66 -9.55 -20.53
N ALA A 23 23.62 -8.64 -20.34
CA ALA A 23 23.87 -8.02 -19.05
C ALA A 23 22.57 -7.40 -18.57
N ARG A 24 22.21 -7.65 -17.30
CA ARG A 24 20.99 -7.07 -16.74
C ARG A 24 21.20 -5.58 -16.53
N PRO A 25 20.13 -4.77 -16.64
CA PRO A 25 20.21 -3.37 -16.25
C PRO A 25 20.58 -3.26 -14.77
N THR A 26 21.33 -2.20 -14.44
CA THR A 26 21.76 -1.93 -13.07
C THR A 26 21.00 -0.75 -12.48
N ILE A 27 20.50 -0.93 -11.26
CA ILE A 27 19.91 0.10 -10.42
C ILE A 27 20.97 0.54 -9.40
N TYR A 28 21.30 1.82 -9.40
CA TYR A 28 22.34 2.39 -8.54
C TYR A 28 21.71 3.00 -7.27
N VAL A 29 22.20 2.59 -6.12
CA VAL A 29 21.82 3.14 -4.83
C VAL A 29 22.76 4.29 -4.49
N VAL A 30 22.18 5.48 -4.38
CA VAL A 30 22.91 6.72 -4.09
C VAL A 30 22.57 7.26 -2.71
N GLU A 31 23.51 8.00 -2.14
CA GLU A 31 23.27 8.72 -0.88
C GLU A 31 22.37 9.94 -1.11
N ALA A 32 21.59 10.30 -0.09
CA ALA A 32 20.76 11.49 -0.15
C ALA A 32 21.65 12.75 -0.19
N GLY A 33 21.54 13.56 -1.25
CA GLY A 33 22.27 14.83 -1.39
C GLY A 33 23.40 14.83 -2.43
N SER A 34 23.64 13.72 -3.14
CA SER A 34 24.54 13.71 -4.29
C SER A 34 24.04 14.66 -5.40
N SER A 35 24.86 15.62 -5.81
CA SER A 35 24.53 16.56 -6.90
C SER A 35 24.59 15.85 -8.25
N ILE A 36 23.46 15.76 -8.94
CA ILE A 36 23.37 15.21 -10.29
C ILE A 36 22.69 16.25 -11.16
N ASP A 37 23.28 16.52 -12.33
CA ASP A 37 22.79 17.50 -13.28
C ASP A 37 21.35 17.18 -13.70
N ALA A 38 20.42 18.07 -13.38
CA ALA A 38 18.98 17.88 -13.56
C ALA A 38 18.58 17.85 -15.05
N ASP A 39 19.42 18.41 -15.94
CA ASP A 39 19.11 18.54 -17.36
C ASP A 39 19.19 17.21 -18.14
N ARG A 40 19.71 16.14 -17.50
CA ARG A 40 19.92 14.83 -18.13
C ARG A 40 19.17 13.69 -17.46
N LEU A 41 18.25 14.01 -16.57
CA LEU A 41 17.50 13.02 -15.80
C LEU A 41 16.05 13.45 -15.58
N ALA A 42 15.20 12.46 -15.35
CA ALA A 42 13.86 12.70 -14.80
C ALA A 42 13.80 12.20 -13.36
N LEU A 43 13.19 13.00 -12.48
CA LEU A 43 13.07 12.70 -11.05
C LEU A 43 11.65 12.30 -10.67
N GLY A 44 11.56 11.46 -9.66
CA GLY A 44 10.32 11.12 -9.01
C GLY A 44 10.55 10.62 -7.60
N LEU A 45 9.44 10.36 -6.93
CA LEU A 45 9.37 9.63 -5.68
C LEU A 45 8.88 8.22 -5.99
N TYR A 46 9.33 7.24 -5.21
CA TYR A 46 8.82 5.88 -5.31
C TYR A 46 8.33 5.35 -3.98
N VAL A 47 7.35 4.45 -4.07
CA VAL A 47 6.83 3.68 -2.92
C VAL A 47 7.64 2.40 -2.78
N PRO A 48 8.34 2.19 -1.65
CA PRO A 48 9.41 1.20 -1.53
C PRO A 48 8.95 -0.24 -1.33
N GLY A 49 7.64 -0.48 -1.16
CA GLY A 49 7.05 -1.78 -0.91
C GLY A 49 5.55 -1.68 -0.66
N ALA A 50 4.91 -2.81 -0.32
CA ALA A 50 3.47 -2.90 -0.05
C ALA A 50 3.20 -3.25 1.42
N GLY A 51 2.17 -2.65 2.01
CA GLY A 51 1.76 -2.87 3.40
C GLY A 51 2.13 -1.72 4.34
N GLY A 52 1.84 -1.88 5.64
CA GLY A 52 2.04 -0.84 6.66
C GLY A 52 3.50 -0.62 7.07
N THR A 53 4.38 -1.57 6.79
CA THR A 53 5.82 -1.50 7.07
C THR A 53 6.64 -1.82 5.82
N VAL A 54 7.91 -1.44 5.83
CA VAL A 54 8.87 -1.77 4.78
C VAL A 54 10.25 -1.98 5.41
N SER A 55 11.06 -2.86 4.82
CA SER A 55 12.46 -3.02 5.17
C SER A 55 13.36 -2.76 3.97
N ARG A 56 14.61 -2.33 4.21
CA ARG A 56 15.59 -2.13 3.13
C ARG A 56 15.78 -3.38 2.28
N ALA A 57 15.81 -4.55 2.91
CA ALA A 57 15.97 -5.84 2.22
C ALA A 57 14.76 -6.18 1.33
N ALA A 58 13.54 -5.88 1.80
CA ALA A 58 12.33 -6.02 0.99
C ALA A 58 12.37 -5.11 -0.24
N THR A 59 12.72 -3.83 -0.05
CA THR A 59 12.83 -2.88 -1.17
C THR A 59 13.87 -3.29 -2.20
N ILE A 60 15.04 -3.78 -1.78
CA ILE A 60 16.05 -4.31 -2.71
C ILE A 60 15.50 -5.52 -3.48
N ALA A 61 14.81 -6.44 -2.81
CA ALA A 61 14.19 -7.58 -3.48
C ALA A 61 13.16 -7.13 -4.53
N SER A 62 12.33 -6.14 -4.21
CA SER A 62 11.34 -5.56 -5.13
C SER A 62 12.01 -4.86 -6.32
N LEU A 63 13.04 -4.04 -6.08
CA LEU A 63 13.82 -3.38 -7.13
C LEU A 63 14.43 -4.37 -8.11
N ARG A 64 14.98 -5.48 -7.60
CA ARG A 64 15.61 -6.51 -8.44
C ARG A 64 14.63 -7.28 -9.30
N ARG A 65 13.39 -7.46 -8.83
CA ARG A 65 12.41 -8.36 -9.46
C ARG A 65 11.30 -7.64 -10.22
N GLY A 66 11.09 -6.35 -9.97
CA GLY A 66 9.95 -5.62 -10.53
C GLY A 66 8.61 -6.10 -9.98
N GLU A 67 8.60 -6.61 -8.75
CA GLU A 67 7.43 -7.16 -8.08
C GLU A 67 7.39 -6.65 -6.64
N VAL A 68 6.24 -6.75 -5.98
CA VAL A 68 6.07 -6.41 -4.57
C VAL A 68 5.33 -7.53 -3.86
N GLU A 69 5.72 -7.79 -2.62
CA GLU A 69 4.97 -8.61 -1.69
C GLU A 69 4.58 -7.76 -0.49
N ASN A 70 3.37 -7.99 0.04
CA ASN A 70 2.90 -7.28 1.20
C ASN A 70 3.76 -7.64 2.43
N ALA A 71 4.11 -6.65 3.25
CA ALA A 71 4.89 -6.85 4.47
C ALA A 71 4.26 -7.86 5.44
N ALA A 72 2.93 -7.96 5.47
CA ALA A 72 2.21 -8.95 6.29
C ALA A 72 2.48 -10.42 5.87
N LEU A 73 3.09 -10.64 4.69
CA LEU A 73 3.48 -11.96 4.17
C LEU A 73 4.99 -12.17 4.13
N GLY A 74 5.77 -11.25 4.71
CA GLY A 74 7.24 -11.30 4.70
C GLY A 74 7.89 -10.24 3.79
N GLY A 75 7.11 -9.64 2.88
CA GLY A 75 7.49 -8.45 2.11
C GLY A 75 8.60 -8.66 1.07
N ARG A 76 8.96 -9.90 0.74
CA ARG A 76 10.07 -10.21 -0.18
C ARG A 76 9.55 -11.00 -1.39
N PRO A 77 9.32 -10.34 -2.54
CA PRO A 77 8.80 -11.03 -3.71
C PRO A 77 9.73 -12.18 -4.14
N SER A 78 9.11 -13.28 -4.55
CA SER A 78 9.75 -14.42 -5.18
C SER A 78 9.60 -14.33 -6.70
N GLY A 79 10.64 -14.57 -7.48
CA GLY A 79 10.51 -14.50 -8.94
C GLY A 79 11.84 -14.43 -9.68
N LYS A 80 11.80 -14.02 -10.95
CA LYS A 80 13.00 -13.79 -11.75
C LYS A 80 13.67 -12.47 -11.33
N ILE A 81 15.00 -12.44 -11.31
CA ILE A 81 15.75 -11.19 -11.16
C ILE A 81 15.83 -10.52 -12.54
N LEU A 82 15.30 -9.30 -12.62
CA LEU A 82 15.24 -8.46 -13.81
C LEU A 82 16.38 -7.45 -13.87
N ALA A 83 16.80 -6.92 -12.71
CA ALA A 83 17.86 -5.93 -12.59
C ALA A 83 18.80 -6.27 -11.44
N ASP A 84 20.05 -5.86 -11.56
CA ASP A 84 21.03 -5.90 -10.47
C ASP A 84 21.05 -4.56 -9.72
N VAL A 85 21.48 -4.59 -8.45
CA VAL A 85 21.54 -3.41 -7.59
C VAL A 85 22.99 -3.18 -7.18
N ALA A 86 23.52 -2.01 -7.50
CA ALA A 86 24.87 -1.58 -7.16
C ALA A 86 24.81 -0.38 -6.20
N PHE A 87 25.86 -0.20 -5.38
CA PHE A 87 25.98 0.94 -4.47
C PHE A 87 27.02 1.93 -5.00
N GLY A 88 26.73 3.22 -4.87
CA GLY A 88 27.57 4.30 -5.37
C GLY A 88 27.08 4.86 -6.70
N MET A 89 27.72 5.95 -7.13
CA MET A 89 27.43 6.60 -8.41
C MET A 89 28.02 5.80 -9.57
N PRO A 90 27.31 5.66 -10.71
CA PRO A 90 27.90 5.06 -11.90
C PRO A 90 29.02 5.94 -12.46
N GLU A 91 30.13 5.33 -12.89
CA GLU A 91 31.00 5.95 -13.88
C GLU A 91 30.21 6.02 -15.20
N LEU A 92 29.79 7.23 -15.61
CA LEU A 92 29.04 7.56 -16.86
C LEU A 92 28.32 6.35 -17.50
N PRO A 93 27.03 6.11 -17.18
CA PRO A 93 26.37 4.89 -17.59
C PRO A 93 26.31 4.79 -19.13
N ALA A 94 26.76 3.66 -19.67
CA ALA A 94 26.76 3.39 -21.13
C ALA A 94 25.35 3.23 -21.72
N GLY A 95 24.31 3.15 -20.87
CA GLY A 95 22.91 2.97 -21.24
C GLY A 95 21.96 3.55 -20.18
N PRO A 96 20.64 3.38 -20.33
CA PRO A 96 19.66 3.89 -19.38
C PRO A 96 19.86 3.26 -18.00
N ALA A 97 19.86 4.09 -16.95
CA ALA A 97 20.09 3.65 -15.58
C ALA A 97 19.09 4.29 -14.62
N ALA A 98 18.78 3.61 -13.51
CA ALA A 98 18.00 4.18 -12.42
C ALA A 98 18.89 4.46 -11.21
N LEU A 99 18.70 5.61 -10.59
CA LEU A 99 19.29 5.98 -9.32
C LEU A 99 18.20 5.98 -8.26
N VAL A 100 18.43 5.36 -7.11
CA VAL A 100 17.46 5.30 -6.03
C VAL A 100 18.10 5.61 -4.69
N THR A 101 17.35 6.27 -3.81
CA THR A 101 17.68 6.26 -2.37
C THR A 101 16.92 5.12 -1.72
N LEU A 102 17.54 4.45 -0.74
CA LEU A 102 16.92 3.32 -0.05
C LEU A 102 16.36 3.71 1.33
N PRO A 103 15.37 2.96 1.81
CA PRO A 103 15.02 2.98 3.22
C PRO A 103 16.20 2.63 4.13
N PRO A 104 16.23 3.16 5.38
CA PRO A 104 17.28 2.82 6.33
C PRO A 104 17.27 1.31 6.63
N PRO A 105 18.39 0.75 7.14
CA PRO A 105 18.43 -0.61 7.66
C PRO A 105 17.34 -0.85 8.72
N GLY A 106 16.85 -2.09 8.78
CA GLY A 106 15.74 -2.47 9.66
C GLY A 106 14.37 -2.41 8.99
N THR A 107 13.33 -2.42 9.83
CA THR A 107 11.91 -2.34 9.44
C THR A 107 11.33 -1.06 10.00
N GLN A 108 10.59 -0.32 9.17
CA GLN A 108 10.02 0.97 9.51
C GLN A 108 8.60 1.10 8.93
N PRO A 109 7.79 2.06 9.43
CA PRO A 109 6.52 2.39 8.81
C PRO A 109 6.67 2.75 7.33
N ASN A 110 5.77 2.25 6.47
CA ASN A 110 5.76 2.54 5.03
C ASN A 110 5.08 3.89 4.72
N THR A 111 5.55 4.95 5.37
CA THR A 111 4.93 6.28 5.28
C THR A 111 5.78 7.27 4.49
N LYS A 112 7.08 7.00 4.35
CA LYS A 112 8.05 7.84 3.65
C LYS A 112 8.22 7.43 2.19
N ARG A 113 8.29 8.40 1.28
CA ARG A 113 8.70 8.16 -0.11
C ARG A 113 10.19 8.37 -0.29
N TYR A 114 10.75 7.71 -1.29
CA TYR A 114 12.18 7.71 -1.58
C TYR A 114 12.43 8.24 -2.98
N LEU A 115 13.58 8.86 -3.20
CA LEU A 115 13.93 9.46 -4.48
C LEU A 115 14.25 8.36 -5.50
N VAL A 116 13.76 8.52 -6.72
CA VAL A 116 14.20 7.78 -7.90
C VAL A 116 14.51 8.77 -9.03
N ALA A 117 15.58 8.50 -9.77
CA ALA A 117 15.89 9.19 -11.01
C ALA A 117 16.12 8.18 -12.13
N ILE A 118 15.72 8.51 -13.35
CA ILE A 118 16.08 7.75 -14.55
C ILE A 118 16.97 8.62 -15.42
N ILE A 119 18.12 8.09 -15.81
CA ILE A 119 19.11 8.74 -16.67
C ILE A 119 19.06 8.12 -18.07
N GLY A 120 19.15 8.96 -19.10
CA GLY A 120 19.27 8.52 -20.49
C GLY A 120 17.92 8.28 -21.17
N ALA A 121 17.96 7.75 -22.39
CA ALA A 121 16.76 7.46 -23.21
C ALA A 121 15.76 8.63 -23.38
N GLY A 122 16.24 9.87 -23.31
CA GLY A 122 15.41 11.08 -23.42
C GLY A 122 14.65 11.46 -22.15
N TYR A 123 14.93 10.84 -20.99
CA TYR A 123 14.28 11.19 -19.74
C TYR A 123 14.73 12.55 -19.22
N HIS A 124 13.78 13.44 -19.03
CA HIS A 124 13.96 14.78 -18.46
C HIS A 124 12.70 15.23 -17.70
N GLY A 125 12.88 16.05 -16.67
CA GLY A 125 11.78 16.63 -15.89
C GLY A 125 11.25 15.69 -14.79
N ILE A 126 9.95 15.42 -14.78
CA ILE A 126 9.27 14.65 -13.74
C ILE A 126 8.80 13.28 -14.24
N LEU A 127 8.95 12.25 -13.42
CA LEU A 127 8.50 10.89 -13.73
C LEU A 127 6.98 10.76 -13.61
N THR A 128 6.40 9.94 -14.50
CA THR A 128 4.99 9.56 -14.48
C THR A 128 4.86 8.05 -14.67
N SER A 129 3.90 7.40 -14.01
CA SER A 129 3.63 5.97 -14.18
C SER A 129 2.15 5.72 -14.41
N ASP A 130 1.83 4.83 -15.36
CA ASP A 130 0.46 4.37 -15.61
C ASP A 130 -0.09 3.52 -14.45
N SER A 131 0.81 2.89 -13.67
CA SER A 131 0.46 2.10 -12.49
C SER A 131 0.02 2.97 -11.32
N THR A 132 0.65 4.14 -11.14
CA THR A 132 0.32 5.04 -10.03
C THR A 132 -0.71 6.10 -10.40
N ARG A 133 -0.63 6.63 -11.64
CA ARG A 133 -1.39 7.77 -12.14
C ARG A 133 -1.32 9.02 -11.26
N ILE A 134 -0.23 9.15 -10.53
CA ILE A 134 0.08 10.30 -9.67
C ILE A 134 1.38 10.88 -10.20
N ARG A 135 1.33 12.14 -10.65
CA ARG A 135 2.50 12.82 -11.20
C ARG A 135 3.63 12.82 -10.17
N GLY A 136 4.83 12.42 -10.56
CA GLY A 136 5.99 12.38 -9.67
C GLY A 136 6.04 11.21 -8.68
N LEU A 137 5.08 10.27 -8.72
CA LEU A 137 5.10 9.07 -7.90
C LEU A 137 5.13 7.81 -8.78
N VAL A 138 6.03 6.87 -8.48
CA VAL A 138 6.12 5.57 -9.19
C VAL A 138 6.10 4.40 -8.21
N ALA A 139 5.72 3.21 -8.68
CA ALA A 139 5.80 2.00 -7.87
C ALA A 139 7.21 1.39 -7.98
N VAL A 140 7.76 0.86 -6.87
CA VAL A 140 9.05 0.13 -6.91
C VAL A 140 9.03 -1.02 -7.92
N ALA A 141 7.87 -1.65 -8.10
CA ALA A 141 7.65 -2.73 -9.06
C ALA A 141 7.87 -2.30 -10.53
N ASP A 142 7.71 -1.02 -10.85
CA ASP A 142 7.83 -0.54 -12.23
C ASP A 142 9.28 -0.19 -12.64
N ILE A 143 10.20 -0.07 -11.68
CA ILE A 143 11.56 0.44 -11.92
C ILE A 143 12.40 -0.53 -12.77
N ALA A 144 12.55 -1.79 -12.35
CA ALA A 144 13.29 -2.77 -13.16
C ALA A 144 12.64 -3.08 -14.51
N PRO A 145 11.32 -3.30 -14.62
CA PRO A 145 10.64 -3.44 -15.91
C PRO A 145 10.85 -2.26 -16.84
N THR A 146 10.92 -1.03 -16.31
CA THR A 146 11.27 0.16 -17.09
C THR A 146 12.66 0.03 -17.70
N LEU A 147 13.69 -0.29 -16.92
CA LEU A 147 15.04 -0.42 -17.46
C LEU A 147 15.15 -1.53 -18.52
N VAL A 148 14.51 -2.67 -18.28
CA VAL A 148 14.45 -3.78 -19.25
C VAL A 148 13.72 -3.36 -20.54
N ALA A 149 12.67 -2.53 -20.43
CA ALA A 149 11.96 -2.01 -21.60
C ALA A 149 12.82 -1.02 -22.38
N LEU A 150 13.53 -0.13 -21.70
CA LEU A 150 14.41 0.87 -22.32
C LEU A 150 15.58 0.24 -23.07
N GLU A 151 16.25 -0.75 -22.48
CA GLU A 151 17.31 -1.51 -23.16
C GLU A 151 16.80 -2.27 -24.39
N ALA A 152 15.55 -2.75 -24.33
CA ALA A 152 14.90 -3.46 -25.42
C ALA A 152 14.25 -2.53 -26.48
N GLY A 153 14.31 -1.21 -26.31
CA GLY A 153 13.64 -0.24 -27.19
C GLY A 153 12.10 -0.36 -27.21
N ARG A 154 11.50 -0.85 -26.11
CA ARG A 154 10.05 -1.00 -25.95
C ARG A 154 9.47 0.12 -25.11
N SER A 155 8.15 0.27 -25.14
CA SER A 155 7.45 1.25 -24.29
C SER A 155 7.62 0.92 -22.80
N PRO A 156 8.21 1.82 -21.99
CA PRO A 156 8.45 1.59 -20.57
C PRO A 156 7.21 1.90 -19.70
N PRO A 157 7.01 1.22 -18.57
CA PRO A 157 5.94 1.53 -17.61
C PRO A 157 6.06 2.92 -16.95
N ILE A 158 7.29 3.36 -16.68
CA ILE A 158 7.56 4.72 -16.18
C ILE A 158 7.98 5.58 -17.37
N GLN A 159 7.38 6.76 -17.51
CA GLN A 159 7.70 7.77 -18.52
C GLN A 159 8.16 9.07 -17.85
N SER A 160 8.55 10.07 -18.64
CA SER A 160 8.91 11.40 -18.14
C SER A 160 8.16 12.51 -18.88
N LYS A 161 7.92 13.63 -18.18
CA LYS A 161 7.36 14.85 -18.77
C LYS A 161 8.22 16.07 -18.39
N PRO A 162 8.34 17.08 -19.27
CA PRO A 162 8.95 18.34 -18.93
C PRO A 162 8.28 18.98 -17.71
N ASP A 163 9.07 19.49 -16.79
CA ASP A 163 8.63 20.19 -15.60
C ASP A 163 9.75 21.13 -15.14
N ALA A 164 9.44 22.41 -14.96
CA ALA A 164 10.42 23.42 -14.57
C ALA A 164 10.68 23.42 -13.05
N ASP A 165 9.72 22.95 -12.25
CA ASP A 165 9.70 23.07 -10.79
C ASP A 165 9.72 21.69 -10.12
N VAL A 166 10.42 20.73 -10.72
CA VAL A 166 10.42 19.31 -10.31
C VAL A 166 10.63 19.14 -8.81
N GLN A 167 11.65 19.78 -8.25
CA GLN A 167 12.00 19.64 -6.83
C GLN A 167 10.87 20.12 -5.90
N GLU A 168 10.27 21.26 -6.23
CA GLU A 168 9.19 21.83 -5.45
C GLU A 168 7.91 20.99 -5.58
N ASN A 169 7.59 20.52 -6.78
CA ASN A 169 6.44 19.64 -7.04
C ASN A 169 6.57 18.31 -6.27
N LEU A 170 7.76 17.68 -6.29
CA LEU A 170 8.01 16.45 -5.53
C LEU A 170 7.94 16.69 -4.01
N ARG A 171 8.47 17.82 -3.52
CA ARG A 171 8.38 18.20 -2.11
C ARG A 171 6.93 18.40 -1.67
N GLN A 172 6.13 19.08 -2.48
CA GLN A 172 4.70 19.28 -2.21
C GLN A 172 3.94 17.95 -2.20
N LEU A 173 4.24 17.06 -3.15
CA LEU A 173 3.66 15.72 -3.22
C LEU A 173 3.98 14.87 -1.99
N ASP A 174 5.25 14.78 -1.58
CA ASP A 174 5.67 14.02 -0.40
C ASP A 174 5.01 14.57 0.88
N THR A 175 4.97 15.90 1.01
CA THR A 175 4.32 16.57 2.14
C THR A 175 2.82 16.29 2.17
N ARG A 176 2.16 16.21 1.01
CA ARG A 176 0.73 15.91 0.91
C ARG A 176 0.45 14.45 1.24
N LEU A 177 1.22 13.50 0.70
CA LEU A 177 1.09 12.06 0.99
C LEU A 177 1.30 11.77 2.48
N THR A 178 2.32 12.37 3.09
CA THR A 178 2.62 12.21 4.53
C THR A 178 1.48 12.74 5.41
N ARG A 179 0.92 13.91 5.07
CA ARG A 179 -0.21 14.48 5.80
C ARG A 179 -1.48 13.66 5.64
N VAL A 180 -1.83 13.27 4.40
CA VAL A 180 -3.01 12.45 4.12
C VAL A 180 -2.95 11.13 4.89
N HIS A 181 -1.78 10.49 4.97
CA HIS A 181 -1.59 9.29 5.77
C HIS A 181 -1.92 9.53 7.25
N HIS A 182 -1.39 10.60 7.85
CA HIS A 182 -1.63 10.93 9.26
C HIS A 182 -3.10 11.31 9.54
N ASP A 183 -3.70 12.11 8.67
CA ASP A 183 -5.04 12.67 8.86
C ASP A 183 -6.14 11.63 8.68
N ARG A 184 -5.88 10.56 7.89
CA ARG A 184 -6.87 9.54 7.51
C ARG A 184 -7.47 8.80 8.70
N GLY A 185 -6.66 8.42 9.68
CA GLY A 185 -7.14 7.76 10.89
C GLY A 185 -8.18 8.64 11.61
N TRP A 186 -7.80 9.89 11.90
CA TRP A 186 -8.68 10.86 12.57
C TRP A 186 -9.92 11.23 11.76
N VAL A 187 -9.79 11.38 10.44
CA VAL A 187 -10.94 11.64 9.56
C VAL A 187 -11.92 10.47 9.55
N THR A 188 -11.43 9.23 9.54
CA THR A 188 -12.29 8.04 9.63
C THR A 188 -13.09 8.05 10.93
N VAL A 189 -12.44 8.40 12.04
CA VAL A 189 -13.08 8.53 13.36
C VAL A 189 -14.17 9.61 13.33
N VAL A 190 -13.88 10.78 12.77
CA VAL A 190 -14.87 11.84 12.60
C VAL A 190 -16.06 11.36 11.78
N VAL A 191 -15.84 10.67 10.65
CA VAL A 191 -16.93 10.13 9.82
C VAL A 191 -17.77 9.13 10.59
N VAL A 192 -17.15 8.23 11.37
CA VAL A 192 -17.88 7.28 12.23
C VAL A 192 -18.76 8.03 13.24
N PHE A 193 -18.20 8.99 13.97
CA PHE A 193 -18.94 9.77 14.96
C PHE A 193 -20.05 10.62 14.36
N THR A 194 -19.78 11.31 13.24
CA THR A 194 -20.80 12.07 12.51
C THR A 194 -21.91 11.15 12.02
N THR A 195 -21.58 9.96 11.52
CA THR A 195 -22.58 8.98 11.09
C THR A 195 -23.41 8.49 12.27
N LEU A 196 -22.80 8.17 13.42
CA LEU A 196 -23.52 7.76 14.63
C LEU A 196 -24.44 8.88 15.16
N LEU A 197 -24.00 10.13 15.09
CA LEU A 197 -24.82 11.30 15.41
C LEU A 197 -26.02 11.42 14.46
N LEU A 198 -25.80 11.26 13.16
CA LEU A 198 -26.88 11.23 12.16
C LEU A 198 -27.83 10.05 12.39
N VAL A 199 -27.34 8.87 12.76
CA VAL A 199 -28.18 7.72 13.13
C VAL A 199 -29.10 8.10 14.29
N ALA A 200 -28.59 8.79 15.31
CA ALA A 200 -29.39 9.22 16.45
C ALA A 200 -30.43 10.30 16.08
N LEU A 201 -30.00 11.34 15.35
CA LEU A 201 -30.75 12.58 15.16
C LEU A 201 -31.52 12.67 13.83
N ALA A 202 -30.96 12.13 12.75
CA ALA A 202 -31.49 12.24 11.39
C ALA A 202 -31.31 10.92 10.59
N PRO A 203 -32.06 9.85 10.91
CA PRO A 203 -31.91 8.54 10.26
C PRO A 203 -32.01 8.54 8.73
N GLY A 204 -32.78 9.47 8.17
CA GLY A 204 -32.87 9.71 6.72
C GLY A 204 -31.54 10.10 6.09
N ALA A 205 -30.75 10.90 6.80
CA ALA A 205 -29.44 11.39 6.37
C ALA A 205 -28.33 10.37 6.63
N ALA A 206 -28.42 9.60 7.72
CA ALA A 206 -27.38 8.64 8.13
C ALA A 206 -26.97 7.67 7.03
N VAL A 207 -27.93 7.19 6.23
CA VAL A 207 -27.68 6.27 5.11
C VAL A 207 -26.94 6.89 3.93
N LEU A 208 -26.85 8.22 3.87
CA LEU A 208 -26.08 8.97 2.87
C LEU A 208 -24.71 9.43 3.40
N ALA A 209 -24.40 9.18 4.68
CA ALA A 209 -23.20 9.69 5.32
C ALA A 209 -21.90 9.28 4.60
N GLY A 210 -21.81 8.04 4.11
CA GLY A 210 -20.64 7.56 3.35
C GLY A 210 -20.40 8.35 2.06
N ALA A 211 -21.43 8.48 1.21
CA ALA A 211 -21.34 9.27 -0.03
C ALA A 211 -21.06 10.77 0.24
N ALA A 212 -21.68 11.32 1.30
CA ALA A 212 -21.45 12.69 1.74
C ALA A 212 -20.01 12.91 2.24
N ALA A 213 -19.45 11.98 3.02
CA ALA A 213 -18.07 12.04 3.50
C ALA A 213 -17.05 11.95 2.36
N ILE A 214 -17.29 11.07 1.39
CA ILE A 214 -16.44 10.96 0.19
C ILE A 214 -16.48 12.26 -0.62
N THR A 215 -17.68 12.82 -0.81
CA THR A 215 -17.85 14.12 -1.50
C THR A 215 -17.12 15.23 -0.75
N ALA A 216 -17.29 15.32 0.57
CA ALA A 216 -16.58 16.28 1.41
C ALA A 216 -15.05 16.12 1.31
N SER A 217 -14.55 14.89 1.31
CA SER A 217 -13.13 14.60 1.18
C SER A 217 -12.58 15.02 -0.19
N LEU A 218 -13.33 14.84 -1.27
CA LEU A 218 -12.92 15.29 -2.61
C LEU A 218 -12.92 16.82 -2.70
N LEU A 219 -13.94 17.49 -2.16
CA LEU A 219 -14.01 18.96 -2.13
C LEU A 219 -12.84 19.58 -1.33
N LEU A 220 -12.49 18.99 -0.18
CA LEU A 220 -11.36 19.43 0.61
C LEU A 220 -10.02 19.16 -0.08
N SER A 221 -9.91 18.01 -0.76
CA SER A 221 -8.75 17.67 -1.60
C SER A 221 -8.56 18.69 -2.72
N SER A 222 -9.65 19.08 -3.41
CA SER A 222 -9.60 20.10 -4.48
C SER A 222 -9.31 21.50 -3.96
N ALA A 223 -9.75 21.81 -2.74
CA ALA A 223 -9.49 23.10 -2.11
C ALA A 223 -8.07 23.22 -1.51
N GLY A 224 -7.25 22.17 -1.58
CA GLY A 224 -5.91 22.17 -1.00
C GLY A 224 -5.91 22.33 0.52
N ALA A 225 -6.96 21.87 1.21
CA ALA A 225 -7.06 21.96 2.66
C ALA A 225 -5.97 21.12 3.34
N THR A 226 -5.08 21.78 4.07
CA THR A 226 -3.83 21.17 4.59
C THR A 226 -3.69 21.18 6.11
N ARG A 227 -4.57 21.88 6.83
CA ARG A 227 -4.55 21.95 8.30
C ARG A 227 -5.49 20.92 8.89
N LEU A 228 -4.96 19.97 9.68
CA LEU A 228 -5.73 18.87 10.27
C LEU A 228 -7.00 19.34 10.98
N SER A 229 -6.94 20.36 11.83
CA SER A 229 -8.11 20.86 12.56
C SER A 229 -9.22 21.37 11.63
N VAL A 230 -8.84 22.05 10.54
CA VAL A 230 -9.78 22.53 9.52
C VAL A 230 -10.37 21.35 8.76
N VAL A 231 -9.54 20.36 8.39
CA VAL A 231 -9.99 19.15 7.69
C VAL A 231 -10.99 18.36 8.54
N LEU A 232 -10.70 18.13 9.83
CA LEU A 232 -11.60 17.39 10.73
C LEU A 232 -12.94 18.11 10.92
N GLY A 233 -12.91 19.42 11.21
CA GLY A 233 -14.13 20.21 11.36
C GLY A 233 -14.95 20.29 10.08
N ALA A 234 -14.29 20.53 8.94
CA ALA A 234 -14.96 20.62 7.65
C ALA A 234 -15.52 19.27 7.18
N ILE A 235 -14.82 18.15 7.39
CA ILE A 235 -15.36 16.81 7.12
C ILE A 235 -16.64 16.58 7.92
N ALA A 236 -16.63 16.85 9.23
CA ALA A 236 -17.81 16.65 10.07
C ALA A 236 -19.02 17.45 9.56
N VAL A 237 -18.81 18.76 9.32
CA VAL A 237 -19.87 19.69 8.90
C VAL A 237 -20.35 19.37 7.49
N LEU A 238 -19.46 19.24 6.51
CA LEU A 238 -19.83 18.96 5.12
C LEU A 238 -20.52 17.60 5.00
N THR A 239 -20.05 16.57 5.71
CA THR A 239 -20.72 15.26 5.73
C THR A 239 -22.15 15.39 6.23
N ALA A 240 -22.36 16.08 7.36
CA ALA A 240 -23.70 16.27 7.92
C ALA A 240 -24.59 17.10 6.98
N VAL A 241 -24.11 18.23 6.46
CA VAL A 241 -24.87 19.14 5.58
C VAL A 241 -25.26 18.44 4.28
N LEU A 242 -24.32 17.77 3.61
CA LEU A 242 -24.58 17.06 2.36
C LEU A 242 -25.54 15.88 2.56
N ALA A 243 -25.37 15.11 3.65
CA ALA A 243 -26.25 13.99 3.96
C ALA A 243 -27.69 14.44 4.29
N VAL A 244 -27.84 15.52 5.07
CA VAL A 244 -29.15 16.11 5.38
C VAL A 244 -29.78 16.69 4.12
N GLY A 245 -29.04 17.50 3.35
CA GLY A 245 -29.49 18.09 2.09
C GLY A 245 -29.96 17.04 1.08
N GLY A 246 -29.17 15.98 0.89
CA GLY A 246 -29.49 14.87 -0.01
C GLY A 246 -30.67 14.00 0.42
N SER A 247 -31.07 14.07 1.69
CA SER A 247 -32.17 13.28 2.26
C SER A 247 -33.44 14.09 2.55
N LEU A 248 -33.45 15.41 2.30
CA LEU A 248 -34.62 16.29 2.53
C LEU A 248 -35.90 15.78 1.89
N ARG A 249 -35.79 15.17 0.70
CA ARG A 249 -36.92 14.58 -0.03
C ARG A 249 -36.59 13.14 -0.40
N ARG A 250 -37.16 12.18 0.34
CA ARG A 250 -36.94 10.73 0.17
C ARG A 250 -37.03 10.28 -1.29
N ARG A 251 -37.99 10.79 -2.07
CA ARG A 251 -38.18 10.43 -3.49
C ARG A 251 -37.00 10.80 -4.40
N PHE A 252 -36.17 11.77 -4.02
CA PHE A 252 -35.01 12.21 -4.82
C PHE A 252 -33.70 11.52 -4.45
N VAL A 253 -33.67 10.77 -3.34
CA VAL A 253 -32.47 10.03 -2.91
C VAL A 253 -31.86 9.17 -4.03
N PRO A 254 -32.62 8.41 -4.84
CA PRO A 254 -32.04 7.65 -5.94
C PRO A 254 -31.31 8.52 -6.98
N LEU A 255 -31.85 9.70 -7.29
CA LEU A 255 -31.21 10.64 -8.23
C LEU A 255 -29.96 11.29 -7.62
N VAL A 256 -29.99 11.61 -6.33
CA VAL A 256 -28.82 12.13 -5.60
C VAL A 256 -27.68 11.10 -5.61
N VAL A 257 -27.99 9.84 -5.29
CA VAL A 257 -26.99 8.75 -5.29
C VAL A 257 -26.49 8.45 -6.70
N ALA A 258 -27.36 8.40 -7.72
CA ALA A 258 -26.95 8.23 -9.10
C ALA A 258 -26.07 9.40 -9.60
N GLY A 259 -26.45 10.64 -9.28
CA GLY A 259 -25.65 11.82 -9.60
C GLY A 259 -24.28 11.81 -8.93
N PHE A 260 -24.23 11.40 -7.65
CA PHE A 260 -22.98 11.19 -6.93
C PHE A 260 -22.11 10.12 -7.59
N LEU A 261 -22.65 8.94 -7.92
CA LEU A 261 -21.89 7.86 -8.56
C LEU A 261 -21.37 8.28 -9.94
N ALA A 262 -22.18 8.99 -10.72
CA ALA A 262 -21.77 9.52 -12.01
C ALA A 262 -20.62 10.53 -11.85
N ALA A 263 -20.74 11.48 -10.93
CA ALA A 263 -19.69 12.45 -10.64
C ALA A 263 -18.41 11.77 -10.13
N LEU A 264 -18.52 10.80 -9.22
CA LEU A 264 -17.37 10.03 -8.73
C LEU A 264 -16.70 9.25 -9.87
N THR A 265 -17.48 8.63 -10.76
CA THR A 265 -16.95 7.92 -11.94
C THR A 265 -16.15 8.87 -12.82
N VAL A 266 -16.66 10.08 -13.07
CA VAL A 266 -15.95 11.10 -13.85
C VAL A 266 -14.66 11.51 -13.16
N VAL A 267 -14.69 11.80 -11.86
CA VAL A 267 -13.49 12.16 -11.09
C VAL A 267 -12.44 11.04 -11.18
N LEU A 268 -12.83 9.78 -10.93
CA LEU A 268 -11.90 8.64 -10.97
C LEU A 268 -11.31 8.40 -12.37
N ALA A 269 -12.06 8.70 -13.44
CA ALA A 269 -11.61 8.48 -14.80
C ALA A 269 -10.76 9.64 -15.36
N VAL A 270 -11.04 10.88 -14.94
CA VAL A 270 -10.41 12.10 -15.49
C VAL A 270 -9.26 12.59 -14.62
N ASP A 271 -9.43 12.57 -13.30
CA ASP A 271 -8.45 13.05 -12.32
C ASP A 271 -8.31 12.03 -11.17
N PRO A 272 -7.69 10.87 -11.43
CA PRO A 272 -7.45 9.85 -10.42
C PRO A 272 -6.58 10.39 -9.27
N GLU A 273 -5.71 11.36 -9.54
CA GLU A 273 -4.83 11.98 -8.55
C GLU A 273 -5.63 12.73 -7.48
N LEU A 274 -6.69 13.46 -7.85
CA LEU A 274 -7.58 14.11 -6.89
C LEU A 274 -8.19 13.12 -5.88
N ASN A 275 -8.59 11.95 -6.36
CA ASN A 275 -9.07 10.88 -5.50
C ASN A 275 -7.92 10.31 -4.65
N SER A 276 -6.78 9.95 -5.24
CA SER A 276 -5.66 9.34 -4.53
C SER A 276 -5.08 10.21 -3.42
N LEU A 277 -5.18 11.52 -3.58
CA LEU A 277 -4.70 12.51 -2.60
C LEU A 277 -5.81 13.02 -1.67
N ALA A 278 -7.04 12.53 -1.81
CA ALA A 278 -8.11 12.79 -0.86
C ALA A 278 -7.94 11.93 0.40
N VAL A 279 -8.35 12.46 1.56
CA VAL A 279 -8.17 11.77 2.85
C VAL A 279 -8.91 10.43 2.91
N LEU A 280 -10.13 10.38 2.37
CA LEU A 280 -10.93 9.15 2.18
C LEU A 280 -10.77 8.54 0.77
N GLY A 281 -9.67 8.84 0.08
CA GLY A 281 -9.37 8.34 -1.26
C GLY A 281 -8.58 7.04 -1.29
N ALA A 282 -7.95 6.76 -2.43
CA ALA A 282 -7.00 5.64 -2.55
C ALA A 282 -5.83 5.78 -1.56
N ARG A 283 -5.12 4.67 -1.28
CA ARG A 283 -4.01 4.61 -0.30
C ARG A 283 -2.66 4.41 -1.00
N PRO A 284 -2.18 5.38 -1.80
CA PRO A 284 -0.94 5.22 -2.57
C PRO A 284 0.28 5.09 -1.65
N ASP A 285 0.22 5.64 -0.44
CA ASP A 285 1.28 5.62 0.55
C ASP A 285 1.73 4.20 0.95
N GLY A 286 0.80 3.28 1.14
CA GLY A 286 1.13 1.90 1.54
C GLY A 286 1.52 0.97 0.39
N GLY A 287 1.55 1.45 -0.86
CA GLY A 287 1.88 0.63 -2.05
C GLY A 287 0.88 -0.47 -2.39
N GLY A 288 -0.29 -0.48 -1.76
CA GLY A 288 -1.35 -1.46 -2.01
C GLY A 288 -2.30 -1.05 -3.14
N ARG A 289 -2.76 0.21 -3.17
CA ARG A 289 -3.65 0.74 -4.22
C ARG A 289 -3.38 2.22 -4.45
N PHE A 290 -2.91 2.55 -5.64
CA PHE A 290 -2.52 3.93 -5.98
C PHE A 290 -3.69 4.83 -6.38
N TYR A 291 -4.72 4.29 -7.03
CA TYR A 291 -5.92 5.03 -7.45
C TYR A 291 -7.16 4.13 -7.44
N GLY A 292 -8.34 4.74 -7.55
CA GLY A 292 -9.62 4.04 -7.56
C GLY A 292 -10.24 3.85 -6.18
N ILE A 293 -11.20 2.94 -6.10
CA ILE A 293 -11.97 2.67 -4.87
C ILE A 293 -11.27 1.57 -4.07
N GLY A 294 -10.94 1.87 -2.81
CA GLY A 294 -10.49 0.86 -1.85
C GLY A 294 -11.63 0.31 -1.00
N ASN A 295 -11.40 -0.82 -0.34
CA ASN A 295 -12.39 -1.57 0.44
C ASN A 295 -13.17 -0.73 1.48
N GLN A 296 -12.53 0.29 2.07
CA GLN A 296 -13.20 1.20 3.01
C GLN A 296 -14.26 2.06 2.33
N VAL A 297 -13.89 2.68 1.21
CA VAL A 297 -14.77 3.55 0.41
C VAL A 297 -15.88 2.70 -0.20
N GLU A 298 -15.54 1.52 -0.72
CA GLU A 298 -16.50 0.51 -1.18
C GLU A 298 -17.56 0.22 -0.10
N THR A 299 -17.13 -0.08 1.12
CA THR A 299 -18.04 -0.40 2.24
C THR A 299 -18.92 0.80 2.64
N LEU A 300 -18.36 2.01 2.64
CA LEU A 300 -19.11 3.26 2.90
C LEU A 300 -20.16 3.56 1.82
N LEU A 301 -19.97 3.08 0.60
CA LEU A 301 -20.88 3.28 -0.52
C LEU A 301 -22.04 2.28 -0.57
N LEU A 302 -21.95 1.15 0.13
CA LEU A 302 -23.03 0.17 0.15
C LEU A 302 -24.36 0.73 0.69
N PRO A 303 -24.43 1.38 1.88
CA PRO A 303 -25.70 1.90 2.40
C PRO A 303 -26.43 2.87 1.46
N PRO A 304 -25.80 3.93 0.90
CA PRO A 304 -26.51 4.86 0.01
C PRO A 304 -27.03 4.17 -1.26
N VAL A 305 -26.27 3.25 -1.84
CA VAL A 305 -26.68 2.52 -3.05
C VAL A 305 -27.83 1.55 -2.76
N LEU A 306 -27.80 0.83 -1.64
CA LEU A 306 -28.89 -0.05 -1.23
C LEU A 306 -30.18 0.72 -0.94
N VAL A 307 -30.09 1.88 -0.29
CA VAL A 307 -31.26 2.74 -0.03
C VAL A 307 -31.81 3.32 -1.32
N ALA A 308 -30.95 3.79 -2.23
CA ALA A 308 -31.38 4.25 -3.55
C ALA A 308 -32.13 3.16 -4.31
N GLY A 309 -31.60 1.93 -4.34
CA GLY A 309 -32.28 0.78 -4.95
C GLY A 309 -33.61 0.43 -4.28
N ALA A 310 -33.67 0.50 -2.94
CA ALA A 310 -34.89 0.22 -2.19
C ALA A 310 -35.99 1.27 -2.41
N ILE A 311 -35.64 2.55 -2.53
CA ILE A 311 -36.59 3.64 -2.80
C ILE A 311 -37.05 3.62 -4.25
N ALA A 312 -36.14 3.40 -5.19
CA ALA A 312 -36.45 3.46 -6.62
C ALA A 312 -37.17 2.20 -7.14
N GLY A 313 -37.03 1.08 -6.39
CA GLY A 313 -37.66 -0.20 -6.71
C GLY A 313 -36.99 -0.94 -7.85
N THR A 314 -37.57 -2.10 -8.22
CA THR A 314 -36.96 -3.07 -9.14
C THR A 314 -36.64 -2.51 -10.54
N ARG A 315 -37.40 -1.52 -11.02
CA ARG A 315 -37.19 -0.90 -12.35
C ARG A 315 -35.89 -0.11 -12.43
N TRP A 316 -35.50 0.54 -11.34
CA TRP A 316 -34.29 1.37 -11.26
C TRP A 316 -33.08 0.60 -10.71
N LEU A 317 -33.28 -0.61 -10.18
CA LEU A 317 -32.21 -1.42 -9.62
C LEU A 317 -31.14 -1.75 -10.66
N VAL A 318 -31.53 -2.10 -11.90
CA VAL A 318 -30.60 -2.44 -12.98
C VAL A 318 -29.74 -1.25 -13.41
N PRO A 319 -30.28 -0.07 -13.79
CA PRO A 319 -29.44 1.06 -14.18
C PRO A 319 -28.58 1.57 -13.03
N LEU A 320 -29.08 1.56 -11.79
CA LEU A 320 -28.28 1.91 -10.62
C LEU A 320 -27.13 0.90 -10.38
N ALA A 321 -27.41 -0.40 -10.53
CA ALA A 321 -26.40 -1.45 -10.45
C ALA A 321 -25.33 -1.28 -11.53
N ALA A 322 -25.74 -1.08 -12.78
CA ALA A 322 -24.81 -0.86 -13.89
C ALA A 322 -23.90 0.35 -13.61
N LEU A 323 -24.46 1.46 -13.11
CA LEU A 323 -23.67 2.64 -12.74
C LEU A 323 -22.71 2.33 -11.58
N ALA A 324 -23.17 1.71 -10.49
CA ALA A 324 -22.32 1.37 -9.36
C ALA A 324 -21.18 0.41 -9.75
N LEU A 325 -21.47 -0.62 -10.55
CA LEU A 325 -20.48 -1.55 -11.07
C LEU A 325 -19.49 -0.86 -12.01
N ALA A 326 -19.94 0.09 -12.84
CA ALA A 326 -19.04 0.90 -13.67
C ALA A 326 -18.13 1.79 -12.82
N THR A 327 -18.66 2.43 -11.77
CA THR A 327 -17.85 3.27 -10.87
C THR A 327 -16.73 2.46 -10.21
N ILE A 328 -17.02 1.23 -9.79
CA ILE A 328 -16.11 0.38 -9.00
C ILE A 328 -15.18 -0.46 -9.88
N GLY A 329 -15.73 -1.08 -10.93
CA GLY A 329 -15.08 -2.14 -11.69
C GLY A 329 -14.33 -1.67 -12.93
N TRP A 330 -14.59 -0.46 -13.44
CA TRP A 330 -14.03 -0.04 -14.73
C TRP A 330 -12.51 0.19 -14.64
N SER A 331 -11.75 -0.34 -15.60
CA SER A 331 -10.28 -0.18 -15.64
C SER A 331 -9.82 1.27 -15.54
N LYS A 332 -10.53 2.21 -16.19
CA LYS A 332 -10.19 3.63 -16.14
C LYS A 332 -10.38 4.25 -14.75
N THR A 333 -11.33 3.77 -13.95
CA THR A 333 -11.60 4.29 -12.60
C THR A 333 -10.79 3.58 -11.51
N GLY A 334 -9.94 2.62 -11.87
CA GLY A 334 -9.13 1.86 -10.92
C GLY A 334 -9.83 0.60 -10.44
N ALA A 335 -10.28 -0.22 -11.41
CA ALA A 335 -11.00 -1.47 -11.26
C ALA A 335 -10.74 -2.21 -9.93
N ASP A 336 -11.83 -2.45 -9.21
CA ASP A 336 -11.85 -3.30 -8.04
C ASP A 336 -12.75 -4.52 -8.26
N GLY A 337 -12.13 -5.65 -8.61
CA GLY A 337 -12.84 -6.90 -8.89
C GLY A 337 -13.60 -7.43 -7.68
N GLY A 338 -13.05 -7.24 -6.47
CA GLY A 338 -13.72 -7.58 -5.21
C GLY A 338 -15.01 -6.78 -5.03
N GLY A 339 -14.91 -5.45 -5.14
CA GLY A 339 -16.06 -4.55 -5.05
C GLY A 339 -17.16 -4.83 -6.08
N VAL A 340 -16.83 -5.24 -7.30
CA VAL A 340 -17.84 -5.68 -8.30
C VAL A 340 -18.67 -6.86 -7.78
N LEU A 341 -18.00 -7.88 -7.20
CA LEU A 341 -18.68 -9.04 -6.62
C LEU A 341 -19.55 -8.65 -5.42
N VAL A 342 -19.03 -7.77 -4.55
CA VAL A 342 -19.73 -7.29 -3.36
C VAL A 342 -21.01 -6.53 -3.72
N PHE A 343 -20.92 -5.55 -4.62
CA PHE A 343 -22.08 -4.76 -5.04
C PHE A 343 -23.10 -5.60 -5.82
N ALA A 344 -22.64 -6.48 -6.72
CA ALA A 344 -23.53 -7.36 -7.45
C ALA A 344 -24.28 -8.33 -6.51
N ALA A 345 -23.60 -8.88 -5.50
CA ALA A 345 -24.24 -9.75 -4.51
C ALA A 345 -25.26 -9.00 -3.65
N ALA A 346 -24.88 -7.83 -3.13
CA ALA A 346 -25.76 -7.00 -2.31
C ALA A 346 -27.01 -6.57 -3.10
N LEU A 347 -26.84 -6.07 -4.32
CA LEU A 347 -27.95 -5.65 -5.18
C LEU A 347 -28.79 -6.82 -5.70
N GLY A 348 -28.19 -7.99 -5.92
CA GLY A 348 -28.90 -9.22 -6.27
C GLY A 348 -29.83 -9.68 -5.14
N VAL A 349 -29.32 -9.71 -3.90
CA VAL A 349 -30.13 -10.02 -2.71
C VAL A 349 -31.20 -8.96 -2.48
N LEU A 350 -30.89 -7.67 -2.62
CA LEU A 350 -31.89 -6.60 -2.56
C LEU A 350 -33.00 -6.82 -3.59
N GLY A 351 -32.64 -7.18 -4.82
CA GLY A 351 -33.60 -7.48 -5.89
C GLY A 351 -34.51 -8.67 -5.60
N LEU A 352 -34.03 -9.71 -4.89
CA LEU A 352 -34.89 -10.80 -4.41
C LEU A 352 -35.87 -10.30 -3.36
N ARG A 353 -35.38 -9.54 -2.38
CA ARG A 353 -36.19 -9.04 -1.26
C ARG A 353 -37.26 -8.04 -1.73
N LEU A 354 -36.94 -7.15 -2.66
CA LEU A 354 -37.90 -6.21 -3.26
C LEU A 354 -39.01 -6.90 -4.06
N ARG A 355 -38.76 -8.13 -4.55
CA ARG A 355 -39.78 -8.98 -5.20
C ARG A 355 -40.58 -9.83 -4.21
N GLY A 356 -40.38 -9.65 -2.90
CA GLY A 356 -41.04 -10.45 -1.87
C GLY A 356 -40.54 -11.91 -1.79
N LEU A 357 -39.39 -12.22 -2.40
CA LEU A 357 -38.86 -13.58 -2.44
C LEU A 357 -38.07 -13.89 -1.16
N ALA A 358 -38.40 -15.03 -0.53
CA ALA A 358 -37.61 -15.59 0.56
C ALA A 358 -36.19 -15.97 0.10
N LEU A 359 -35.21 -15.75 0.97
CA LEU A 359 -33.80 -16.09 0.77
C LEU A 359 -33.58 -17.58 1.04
N THR A 360 -33.89 -18.43 0.06
CA THR A 360 -33.60 -19.87 0.14
C THR A 360 -32.20 -20.16 -0.40
N PRO A 361 -31.53 -21.25 0.04
CA PRO A 361 -30.21 -21.62 -0.47
C PRO A 361 -30.15 -21.72 -2.00
N ARG A 362 -31.21 -22.24 -2.63
CA ARG A 362 -31.33 -22.33 -4.10
C ARG A 362 -31.30 -20.95 -4.77
N ARG A 363 -32.03 -19.97 -4.23
CA ARG A 363 -32.06 -18.61 -4.79
C ARG A 363 -30.76 -17.87 -4.56
N LEU A 364 -30.13 -18.07 -3.40
CA LEU A 364 -28.81 -17.52 -3.13
C LEU A 364 -27.75 -18.12 -4.06
N ALA A 365 -27.82 -19.42 -4.37
CA ALA A 365 -26.96 -20.05 -5.37
C ALA A 365 -27.16 -19.45 -6.76
N VAL A 366 -28.41 -19.20 -7.18
CA VAL A 366 -28.70 -18.51 -8.44
C VAL A 366 -28.12 -17.09 -8.46
N VAL A 367 -28.25 -16.34 -7.36
CA VAL A 367 -27.62 -15.01 -7.24
C VAL A 367 -26.10 -15.12 -7.33
N ALA A 368 -25.47 -16.08 -6.66
CA ALA A 368 -24.02 -16.28 -6.73
C ALA A 368 -23.56 -16.56 -8.17
N VAL A 369 -24.26 -17.44 -8.89
CA VAL A 369 -23.97 -17.70 -10.32
C VAL A 369 -24.17 -16.44 -11.16
N ALA A 370 -25.27 -15.70 -10.96
CA ALA A 370 -25.53 -14.47 -11.68
C ALA A 370 -24.47 -13.40 -11.42
N VAL A 371 -23.98 -13.28 -10.17
CA VAL A 371 -22.88 -12.37 -9.79
C VAL A 371 -21.61 -12.71 -10.56
N ILE A 372 -21.23 -13.99 -10.62
CA ILE A 372 -20.05 -14.44 -11.37
C ILE A 372 -20.20 -14.12 -12.86
N VAL A 373 -21.37 -14.42 -13.44
CA VAL A 373 -21.65 -14.14 -14.86
C VAL A 373 -21.57 -12.64 -15.16
N VAL A 374 -22.19 -11.81 -14.31
CA VAL A 374 -22.16 -10.34 -14.48
C VAL A 374 -20.73 -9.81 -14.34
N ALA A 375 -19.97 -10.29 -13.35
CA ALA A 375 -18.58 -9.88 -13.16
C ALA A 375 -17.71 -10.25 -14.38
N LEU A 376 -17.81 -11.48 -14.88
CA LEU A 376 -17.07 -11.93 -16.06
C LEU A 376 -17.49 -11.16 -17.33
N ALA A 377 -18.79 -10.93 -17.52
CA ALA A 377 -19.29 -10.14 -18.64
C ALA A 377 -18.80 -8.70 -18.58
N PHE A 378 -18.76 -8.10 -17.39
CA PHE A 378 -18.26 -6.75 -17.18
C PHE A 378 -16.76 -6.65 -17.47
N VAL A 379 -15.94 -7.57 -16.93
CA VAL A 379 -14.49 -7.65 -17.20
C VAL A 379 -14.23 -7.86 -18.69
N GLY A 380 -14.99 -8.75 -19.35
CA GLY A 380 -14.89 -9.00 -20.79
C GLY A 380 -15.25 -7.77 -21.62
N LEU A 381 -16.29 -7.04 -21.25
CA LEU A 381 -16.68 -5.78 -21.91
C LEU A 381 -15.62 -4.70 -21.73
N ASP A 382 -15.09 -4.51 -20.52
CA ASP A 382 -14.01 -3.56 -20.24
C ASP A 382 -12.77 -3.88 -21.08
N ALA A 383 -12.36 -5.15 -21.13
CA ALA A 383 -11.25 -5.61 -21.95
C ALA A 383 -11.51 -5.39 -23.47
N ALA A 384 -12.72 -5.67 -23.95
CA ALA A 384 -13.10 -5.45 -25.34
C ALA A 384 -13.09 -3.97 -25.75
N LEU A 385 -13.33 -3.06 -24.79
CA LEU A 385 -13.24 -1.61 -24.97
C LEU A 385 -11.80 -1.08 -24.80
N GLY A 386 -10.80 -1.96 -24.75
CA GLY A 386 -9.39 -1.62 -24.61
C GLY A 386 -8.93 -1.38 -23.17
N GLY A 387 -9.76 -1.74 -22.18
CA GLY A 387 -9.43 -1.67 -20.77
C GLY A 387 -8.39 -2.71 -20.37
N SER A 388 -7.45 -2.31 -19.53
CA SER A 388 -6.50 -3.23 -18.91
C SER A 388 -6.39 -2.96 -17.41
N SER A 389 -6.44 -4.03 -16.61
CA SER A 389 -6.30 -3.97 -15.17
C SER A 389 -5.69 -5.27 -14.64
N HIS A 390 -5.37 -5.32 -13.35
CA HIS A 390 -4.98 -6.59 -12.72
C HIS A 390 -6.12 -7.62 -12.80
N VAL A 391 -7.38 -7.19 -12.75
CA VAL A 391 -8.56 -8.06 -12.84
C VAL A 391 -8.67 -8.69 -14.23
N THR A 392 -8.51 -7.91 -15.31
CA THR A 392 -8.59 -8.46 -16.67
C THR A 392 -7.46 -9.46 -16.94
N ARG A 393 -6.26 -9.21 -16.41
CA ARG A 393 -5.12 -10.14 -16.50
C ARG A 393 -5.33 -11.41 -15.67
N ALA A 394 -5.84 -11.29 -14.44
CA ALA A 394 -6.12 -12.44 -13.59
C ALA A 394 -7.16 -13.37 -14.25
N VAL A 395 -8.26 -12.82 -14.75
CA VAL A 395 -9.28 -13.62 -15.47
C VAL A 395 -8.71 -14.25 -16.75
N GLY A 396 -7.84 -13.55 -17.48
CA GLY A 396 -7.21 -14.06 -18.70
C GLY A 396 -6.22 -15.21 -18.49
N THR A 397 -5.66 -15.36 -17.28
CA THR A 397 -4.67 -16.41 -16.96
C THR A 397 -5.29 -17.71 -16.46
N GLY A 398 -6.59 -17.73 -16.17
CA GLY A 398 -7.35 -18.94 -15.84
C GLY A 398 -7.84 -19.03 -14.40
N PRO A 399 -8.56 -20.10 -14.02
CA PRO A 399 -9.18 -20.24 -12.70
C PRO A 399 -8.17 -20.47 -11.57
N ASP A 400 -7.02 -21.10 -11.85
CA ASP A 400 -6.02 -21.40 -10.82
C ASP A 400 -5.36 -20.13 -10.26
N SER A 401 -5.13 -19.12 -11.12
CA SER A 401 -4.62 -17.82 -10.67
C SER A 401 -5.65 -17.07 -9.82
N LEU A 402 -6.94 -17.13 -10.20
CA LEU A 402 -8.03 -16.53 -9.40
C LEU A 402 -8.15 -17.18 -8.02
N LEU A 403 -8.04 -18.52 -7.93
CA LEU A 403 -8.06 -19.23 -6.65
C LEU A 403 -6.82 -18.90 -5.80
N GLY A 404 -5.66 -18.79 -6.44
CA GLY A 404 -4.42 -18.33 -5.80
C GLY A 404 -4.57 -16.93 -5.21
N ASP A 405 -5.14 -15.99 -5.96
CA ASP A 405 -5.38 -14.60 -5.53
C ASP A 405 -6.35 -14.53 -4.35
N ILE A 406 -7.42 -15.33 -4.36
CA ILE A 406 -8.36 -15.42 -3.23
C ILE A 406 -7.65 -15.99 -1.99
N GLY A 407 -6.89 -17.08 -2.14
CA GLY A 407 -6.12 -17.67 -1.05
C GLY A 407 -5.13 -16.67 -0.44
N HIS A 408 -4.43 -15.92 -1.29
CA HIS A 408 -3.51 -14.86 -0.88
C HIS A 408 -4.22 -13.75 -0.09
N ARG A 409 -5.39 -13.29 -0.57
CA ARG A 409 -6.21 -12.27 0.11
C ARG A 409 -6.76 -12.76 1.45
N LEU A 410 -7.16 -14.02 1.56
CA LEU A 410 -7.60 -14.61 2.83
C LEU A 410 -6.46 -14.69 3.84
N HIS A 411 -5.26 -15.07 3.40
CA HIS A 411 -4.09 -15.10 4.26
C HIS A 411 -3.69 -13.69 4.72
N LEU A 412 -3.74 -12.70 3.83
CA LEU A 412 -3.56 -11.29 4.17
C LEU A 412 -4.60 -10.78 5.16
N SER A 413 -5.88 -11.11 4.93
CA SER A 413 -6.99 -10.76 5.82
C SER A 413 -6.76 -11.32 7.22
N TRP A 414 -6.37 -12.59 7.32
CA TRP A 414 -6.06 -13.22 8.59
C TRP A 414 -4.87 -12.58 9.30
N ALA A 415 -3.75 -12.39 8.58
CA ALA A 415 -2.57 -11.73 9.12
C ALA A 415 -2.90 -10.30 9.61
N SER A 416 -3.64 -9.52 8.82
CA SER A 416 -4.07 -8.16 9.15
C SER A 416 -5.01 -8.11 10.36
N ALA A 417 -5.94 -9.06 10.49
CA ALA A 417 -6.85 -9.11 11.64
C ALA A 417 -6.14 -9.52 12.95
N THR A 418 -5.10 -10.35 12.86
CA THR A 418 -4.40 -10.94 14.01
C THR A 418 -3.08 -10.25 14.36
N ASP A 419 -2.65 -9.30 13.54
CA ASP A 419 -1.44 -8.48 13.71
C ASP A 419 -1.35 -7.83 15.10
N HIS A 420 -2.48 -7.38 15.65
CA HIS A 420 -2.57 -6.90 17.03
C HIS A 420 -3.83 -7.41 17.73
N TRP A 421 -3.74 -7.71 19.04
CA TRP A 421 -4.86 -8.26 19.81
C TRP A 421 -6.13 -7.38 19.78
N TYR A 422 -5.98 -6.06 19.72
CA TYR A 422 -7.13 -5.16 19.70
C TYR A 422 -7.87 -5.21 18.35
N ARG A 423 -7.17 -5.49 17.23
CA ARG A 423 -7.77 -5.58 15.89
C ARG A 423 -8.72 -6.77 15.80
N ILE A 424 -8.32 -7.92 16.33
CA ILE A 424 -9.20 -9.10 16.38
C ILE A 424 -10.37 -8.89 17.35
N VAL A 425 -10.18 -8.19 18.48
CA VAL A 425 -11.28 -7.84 19.40
C VAL A 425 -12.28 -6.91 18.74
N ILE A 426 -11.81 -5.88 18.02
CA ILE A 426 -12.69 -4.98 17.24
C ILE A 426 -13.45 -5.76 16.17
N PHE A 427 -12.75 -6.62 15.43
CA PHE A 427 -13.37 -7.47 14.41
C PHE A 427 -14.51 -8.33 15.01
N LEU A 428 -14.23 -9.06 16.08
CA LEU A 428 -15.21 -9.93 16.74
C LEU A 428 -16.36 -9.13 17.37
N GLY A 429 -16.09 -7.96 17.95
CA GLY A 429 -17.10 -7.07 18.50
C GLY A 429 -18.06 -6.55 17.42
N CYS A 430 -17.52 -6.07 16.30
CA CYS A 430 -18.32 -5.63 15.15
C CYS A 430 -19.08 -6.79 14.50
N LEU A 431 -18.47 -7.98 14.41
CA LEU A 431 -19.14 -9.20 13.94
C LEU A 431 -20.34 -9.55 14.83
N ALA A 432 -20.17 -9.52 16.15
CA ALA A 432 -21.26 -9.78 17.09
C ALA A 432 -22.40 -8.78 16.92
N VAL A 433 -22.09 -7.49 16.72
CA VAL A 433 -23.08 -6.44 16.42
C VAL A 433 -23.82 -6.72 15.10
N LEU A 434 -23.13 -7.15 14.05
CA LEU A 434 -23.76 -7.53 12.77
C LEU A 434 -24.66 -8.77 12.91
N VAL A 435 -24.20 -9.80 13.63
CA VAL A 435 -25.00 -11.00 13.91
C VAL A 435 -26.25 -10.64 14.72
N LEU A 436 -26.10 -9.77 15.72
CA LEU A 436 -27.22 -9.23 16.49
C LEU A 436 -28.23 -8.49 15.60
N MET A 437 -27.79 -7.58 14.73
CA MET A 437 -28.67 -6.87 13.80
C MET A 437 -29.30 -7.80 12.76
N GLY A 438 -28.62 -8.86 12.34
CA GLY A 438 -29.16 -9.89 11.45
C GLY A 438 -30.16 -10.84 12.12
N THR A 439 -30.26 -10.84 13.46
CA THR A 439 -31.14 -11.72 14.24
C THR A 439 -32.30 -10.97 14.92
N ILE A 440 -32.17 -9.66 15.17
CA ILE A 440 -33.22 -8.85 15.80
C ILE A 440 -34.28 -8.39 14.78
N GLY A 441 -35.55 -8.75 15.03
CA GLY A 441 -36.73 -8.17 14.37
C GLY A 441 -37.04 -8.71 12.98
N PRO A 442 -38.08 -8.18 12.30
CA PRO A 442 -38.38 -8.59 10.92
C PRO A 442 -37.23 -8.15 10.01
N ARG A 443 -36.55 -9.13 9.40
CA ARG A 443 -35.42 -8.89 8.49
C ARG A 443 -35.82 -8.03 7.33
N ARG A 444 -35.11 -6.93 7.13
CA ARG A 444 -35.44 -5.91 6.13
C ARG A 444 -34.55 -6.04 4.91
N ALA A 445 -35.10 -5.68 3.75
CA ALA A 445 -34.49 -5.94 2.46
C ALA A 445 -33.07 -5.36 2.32
N THR A 446 -32.85 -4.15 2.83
CA THR A 446 -31.54 -3.48 2.72
C THR A 446 -30.51 -4.07 3.69
N VAL A 447 -30.92 -4.46 4.90
CA VAL A 447 -30.03 -5.11 5.88
C VAL A 447 -29.59 -6.49 5.39
N ASP A 448 -30.51 -7.31 4.86
CA ASP A 448 -30.17 -8.62 4.28
C ASP A 448 -29.18 -8.46 3.11
N ALA A 449 -29.40 -7.46 2.26
CA ALA A 449 -28.52 -7.14 1.15
C ALA A 449 -27.13 -6.67 1.61
N MET A 450 -27.07 -5.81 2.63
CA MET A 450 -25.81 -5.35 3.23
C MET A 450 -25.02 -6.52 3.82
N LEU A 451 -25.68 -7.40 4.58
CA LEU A 451 -25.04 -8.59 5.16
C LEU A 451 -24.50 -9.53 4.08
N ALA A 452 -25.25 -9.74 2.99
CA ALA A 452 -24.78 -10.55 1.87
C ALA A 452 -23.54 -9.92 1.19
N GLY A 453 -23.56 -8.60 0.97
CA GLY A 453 -22.40 -7.86 0.47
C GLY A 453 -21.18 -8.00 1.38
N LEU A 454 -21.36 -7.84 2.70
CA LEU A 454 -20.27 -7.96 3.68
C LEU A 454 -19.69 -9.38 3.75
N VAL A 455 -20.52 -10.42 3.64
CA VAL A 455 -20.03 -11.81 3.57
C VAL A 455 -19.14 -12.00 2.34
N VAL A 456 -19.57 -11.50 1.17
CA VAL A 456 -18.74 -11.56 -0.03
C VAL A 456 -17.47 -10.73 0.14
N SER A 457 -17.57 -9.53 0.74
CA SER A 457 -16.43 -8.64 0.97
C SER A 457 -15.36 -9.30 1.83
N LEU A 458 -15.74 -10.00 2.91
CA LEU A 458 -14.80 -10.74 3.75
C LEU A 458 -14.08 -11.90 3.02
N LEU A 459 -14.61 -12.36 1.89
CA LEU A 459 -13.99 -13.41 1.07
C LEU A 459 -13.03 -12.84 0.02
N VAL A 460 -13.29 -11.63 -0.49
CA VAL A 460 -12.58 -11.06 -1.66
C VAL A 460 -11.71 -9.85 -1.34
N ASN A 461 -11.87 -9.26 -0.15
CA ASN A 461 -11.10 -8.11 0.31
C ASN A 461 -10.09 -8.50 1.40
N ASP A 462 -9.09 -7.64 1.58
CA ASP A 462 -7.89 -7.85 2.42
C ASP A 462 -7.83 -6.95 3.68
N THR A 463 -8.89 -6.18 3.96
CA THR A 463 -9.01 -5.30 5.13
C THR A 463 -10.23 -5.63 5.99
N PRO A 464 -10.27 -6.83 6.62
CA PRO A 464 -11.49 -7.37 7.21
C PRO A 464 -12.00 -6.55 8.41
N VAL A 465 -11.09 -5.95 9.19
CA VAL A 465 -11.43 -5.09 10.35
C VAL A 465 -12.18 -3.83 9.92
N ASP A 466 -11.73 -3.19 8.84
CA ASP A 466 -12.36 -1.99 8.30
C ASP A 466 -13.71 -2.31 7.68
N VAL A 467 -13.77 -3.39 6.87
CA VAL A 467 -14.99 -3.87 6.21
C VAL A 467 -16.07 -4.17 7.25
N ILE A 468 -15.72 -4.88 8.34
CA ILE A 468 -16.71 -5.26 9.34
C ILE A 468 -17.13 -4.08 10.22
N GLY A 469 -16.22 -3.17 10.56
CA GLY A 469 -16.50 -1.98 11.36
C GLY A 469 -17.39 -0.99 10.62
N LEU A 470 -17.00 -0.61 9.40
CA LEU A 470 -17.80 0.27 8.54
C LEU A 470 -19.08 -0.42 8.08
N GLY A 471 -19.05 -1.73 7.88
CA GLY A 471 -20.22 -2.55 7.57
C GLY A 471 -21.25 -2.55 8.70
N ALA A 472 -20.80 -2.68 9.95
CA ALA A 472 -21.66 -2.58 11.13
C ALA A 472 -22.29 -1.17 11.26
N LEU A 473 -21.50 -0.11 11.02
CA LEU A 473 -21.99 1.26 10.99
C LEU A 473 -23.06 1.47 9.89
N GLY A 474 -22.80 0.95 8.69
CA GLY A 474 -23.74 1.00 7.57
C GLY A 474 -25.03 0.23 7.83
N CYS A 475 -24.93 -1.00 8.35
CA CYS A 475 -26.09 -1.79 8.79
C CYS A 475 -26.90 -1.06 9.86
N LEU A 476 -26.25 -0.43 10.83
CA LEU A 476 -26.92 0.35 11.87
C LEU A 476 -27.70 1.53 11.26
N ALA A 477 -27.11 2.25 10.30
CA ALA A 477 -27.79 3.31 9.57
C ALA A 477 -29.02 2.79 8.82
N LEU A 478 -28.91 1.65 8.14
CA LEU A 478 -30.03 1.00 7.43
C LEU A 478 -31.15 0.56 8.39
N VAL A 479 -30.81 -0.15 9.46
CA VAL A 479 -31.76 -0.57 10.51
C VAL A 479 -32.49 0.66 11.04
N ARG A 480 -31.76 1.74 11.33
CA ARG A 480 -32.35 2.95 11.88
C ARG A 480 -33.25 3.67 10.87
N TRP A 481 -32.82 3.77 9.62
CA TRP A 481 -33.57 4.36 8.51
C TRP A 481 -34.90 3.65 8.27
N GLU A 482 -34.93 2.32 8.37
CA GLU A 482 -36.15 1.56 8.16
C GLU A 482 -37.04 1.53 9.44
N SER A 483 -36.44 1.60 10.65
CA SER A 483 -37.12 1.45 11.96
C SER A 483 -37.94 2.64 12.48
N VAL A 484 -38.42 3.54 11.61
CA VAL A 484 -39.05 4.80 12.04
C VAL A 484 -40.25 4.57 13.01
N ASP A 485 -40.92 3.41 12.96
CA ASP A 485 -42.14 3.14 13.75
C ASP A 485 -41.99 2.17 14.96
N SER A 486 -40.82 1.56 15.23
CA SER A 486 -40.71 0.48 16.23
C SER A 486 -39.84 0.82 17.46
N ARG A 487 -40.46 0.99 18.65
CA ARG A 487 -39.77 1.35 19.91
C ARG A 487 -38.71 0.35 20.39
N ALA A 488 -38.96 -0.96 20.25
CA ALA A 488 -38.01 -2.00 20.66
C ALA A 488 -36.71 -1.97 19.82
N MET A 489 -36.84 -1.74 18.50
CA MET A 489 -35.69 -1.62 17.61
C MET A 489 -34.85 -0.37 17.86
N ARG A 490 -35.47 0.74 18.33
CA ARG A 490 -34.72 1.94 18.72
C ARG A 490 -33.74 1.66 19.87
N ARG A 491 -34.13 0.83 20.86
CA ARG A 491 -33.25 0.45 21.98
C ARG A 491 -32.10 -0.46 21.54
N GLY A 492 -32.38 -1.45 20.68
CA GLY A 492 -31.35 -2.33 20.10
C GLY A 492 -30.35 -1.58 19.21
N ALA A 493 -30.83 -0.64 18.39
CA ALA A 493 -29.97 0.20 17.56
C ALA A 493 -29.10 1.15 18.40
N MET A 494 -29.65 1.75 19.47
CA MET A 494 -28.88 2.65 20.34
C MET A 494 -27.80 1.92 21.15
N THR A 495 -28.08 0.69 21.60
CA THR A 495 -27.07 -0.14 22.28
C THR A 495 -25.96 -0.58 21.33
N ALA A 496 -26.30 -0.98 20.10
CA ALA A 496 -25.32 -1.24 19.05
C ALA A 496 -24.50 0.01 18.68
N ALA A 497 -25.14 1.18 18.58
CA ALA A 497 -24.46 2.46 18.33
C ALA A 497 -23.45 2.80 19.42
N PHE A 498 -23.82 2.60 20.70
CA PHE A 498 -22.93 2.83 21.82
C PHE A 498 -21.75 1.84 21.82
N ALA A 499 -22.01 0.56 21.57
CA ALA A 499 -20.96 -0.45 21.44
C ALA A 499 -19.98 -0.12 20.30
N LEU A 500 -20.49 0.30 19.14
CA LEU A 500 -19.67 0.73 18.00
C LEU A 500 -18.88 2.01 18.30
N ALA A 501 -19.46 2.97 19.01
CA ALA A 501 -18.74 4.17 19.45
C ALA A 501 -17.56 3.83 20.37
N VAL A 502 -17.77 2.89 21.31
CA VAL A 502 -16.72 2.40 22.22
C VAL A 502 -15.64 1.64 21.45
N LEU A 503 -16.02 0.76 20.51
CA LEU A 503 -15.06 0.05 19.65
C LEU A 503 -14.26 0.99 18.74
N ALA A 504 -14.91 2.02 18.21
CA ALA A 504 -14.24 3.06 17.42
C ALA A 504 -13.19 3.77 18.29
N LEU A 505 -13.54 4.21 19.50
CA LEU A 505 -12.59 4.83 20.45
C LEU A 505 -11.45 3.90 20.86
N ALA A 506 -11.71 2.60 21.01
CA ALA A 506 -10.70 1.60 21.33
C ALA A 506 -9.74 1.32 20.16
N GLY A 507 -10.21 1.45 18.92
CA GLY A 507 -9.40 1.35 17.70
C GLY A 507 -8.52 2.57 17.44
N CYS A 508 -8.87 3.75 17.97
CA CYS A 508 -8.17 5.02 17.76
C CYS A 508 -6.78 5.14 18.41
N GLY A 509 -6.33 4.15 19.20
CA GLY A 509 -5.20 4.35 20.10
C GLY A 509 -3.81 3.96 19.58
N LYS A 510 -3.66 3.20 18.48
CA LYS A 510 -2.39 2.48 18.23
C LYS A 510 -1.91 2.36 16.79
N GLU A 511 -2.42 3.13 15.84
CA GLU A 511 -1.67 3.37 14.60
C GLU A 511 -0.84 4.66 14.77
N GLY A 512 0.33 4.52 15.44
CA GLY A 512 1.43 5.47 15.31
C GLY A 512 1.50 6.68 16.24
N VAL A 513 0.98 6.63 17.48
CA VAL A 513 1.28 7.65 18.50
C VAL A 513 2.08 7.05 19.65
N ALA A 514 3.40 6.97 19.47
CA ALA A 514 4.28 7.23 20.59
C ALA A 514 4.16 8.73 20.89
N LYS A 515 3.66 9.09 22.08
CA LYS A 515 3.72 10.46 22.57
C LYS A 515 5.19 10.92 22.51
N PRO A 516 5.54 12.04 21.84
CA PRO A 516 6.77 12.71 22.18
C PRO A 516 6.52 13.38 23.53
N LEU A 517 7.04 12.79 24.60
CA LEU A 517 7.48 13.65 25.70
C LEU A 517 8.65 14.44 25.10
N ALA A 518 8.45 15.76 24.97
CA ALA A 518 9.45 16.65 24.46
C ALA A 518 10.60 16.76 25.47
N ASP A 519 11.73 16.12 25.18
CA ASP A 519 13.02 16.67 25.61
C ASP A 519 13.49 17.62 24.51
N THR A 520 13.39 18.91 24.82
CA THR A 520 13.94 20.00 24.04
C THR A 520 15.46 19.84 24.00
N VAL A 521 15.99 19.24 22.93
CA VAL A 521 17.42 19.33 22.61
C VAL A 521 17.57 20.36 21.51
N VAL A 522 17.84 21.61 21.91
CA VAL A 522 18.53 22.56 21.04
C VAL A 522 19.96 22.05 20.93
N GLY A 523 20.28 21.43 19.80
CA GLY A 523 21.62 20.90 19.52
C GLY A 523 21.95 21.08 18.04
N THR A 524 22.92 21.94 17.78
CA THR A 524 23.64 22.08 16.51
C THR A 524 24.05 20.68 16.02
N VAL A 525 23.69 20.31 14.79
CA VAL A 525 24.04 18.99 14.21
C VAL A 525 25.56 18.88 14.12
N GLN A 526 26.18 18.11 15.01
CA GLN A 526 27.47 17.48 14.71
C GLN A 526 27.20 16.20 13.91
N VAL A 527 27.83 16.14 12.75
CA VAL A 527 27.86 15.01 11.83
C VAL A 527 28.37 13.77 12.58
N ALA A 528 27.57 12.70 12.61
CA ALA A 528 28.04 11.40 13.11
C ALA A 528 29.23 10.94 12.28
N ALA A 529 30.31 10.52 12.94
CA ALA A 529 31.59 10.20 12.28
C ALA A 529 31.43 9.11 11.19
N PRO A 530 32.03 9.28 10.00
CA PRO A 530 31.86 8.40 8.83
C PRO A 530 32.21 6.92 9.07
N GLY A 531 33.01 6.61 10.09
CA GLY A 531 33.44 5.25 10.39
C GLY A 531 32.34 4.26 10.78
N LYS A 532 31.24 4.72 11.39
CA LYS A 532 30.10 3.83 11.70
C LYS A 532 29.40 3.35 10.44
N ALA A 533 29.22 4.25 9.47
CA ALA A 533 28.62 3.92 8.19
C ALA A 533 29.48 2.90 7.43
N ILE A 534 30.81 3.09 7.45
CA ILE A 534 31.78 2.18 6.81
C ILE A 534 31.76 0.81 7.49
N PHE A 535 31.73 0.76 8.83
CA PHE A 535 31.64 -0.50 9.59
C PHE A 535 30.43 -1.34 9.18
N VAL A 536 29.28 -0.69 8.98
CA VAL A 536 28.05 -1.37 8.55
C VAL A 536 28.10 -1.74 7.07
N ALA A 537 28.58 -0.82 6.21
CA ALA A 537 28.65 -1.02 4.77
C ALA A 537 29.60 -2.16 4.36
N GLN A 538 30.72 -2.31 5.06
CA GLN A 538 31.72 -3.36 4.83
C GLN A 538 31.35 -4.72 5.47
N GLY A 539 30.17 -4.80 6.10
CA GLY A 539 29.66 -6.03 6.68
C GLY A 539 30.37 -6.49 7.95
N CYS A 540 31.13 -5.62 8.63
CA CYS A 540 31.92 -5.99 9.80
C CYS A 540 31.06 -6.59 10.92
N GLY A 541 29.83 -6.06 11.11
CA GLY A 541 28.87 -6.53 12.12
C GLY A 541 28.35 -7.95 11.93
N SER A 542 28.47 -8.53 10.72
CA SER A 542 28.08 -9.91 10.44
C SER A 542 29.00 -10.93 11.11
N CYS A 543 30.27 -10.56 11.30
CA CYS A 543 31.29 -11.41 11.89
C CYS A 543 31.67 -10.96 13.30
N HIS A 544 31.54 -9.67 13.60
CA HIS A 544 32.00 -9.07 14.86
C HIS A 544 30.87 -8.41 15.65
N MET A 545 30.96 -8.53 16.97
CA MET A 545 30.16 -7.76 17.91
C MET A 545 30.79 -6.39 18.15
N PHE A 546 30.02 -5.31 18.10
CA PHE A 546 30.45 -3.98 18.50
C PHE A 546 29.25 -3.11 18.91
N LYS A 547 29.10 -2.81 20.21
CA LYS A 547 27.87 -2.15 20.71
C LYS A 547 27.62 -0.79 20.08
N LEU A 548 28.68 -0.02 19.85
CA LEU A 548 28.58 1.33 19.27
C LEU A 548 28.11 1.31 17.81
N ALA A 549 28.29 0.20 17.09
CA ALA A 549 27.74 0.02 15.74
C ALA A 549 26.22 -0.24 15.73
N GLY A 550 25.62 -0.57 16.88
CA GLY A 550 24.18 -0.78 17.01
C GLY A 550 23.78 -2.27 17.02
N PRO A 551 22.47 -2.56 17.06
CA PRO A 551 21.96 -3.90 17.32
C PRO A 551 22.29 -4.94 16.22
N ASP A 552 22.68 -4.50 15.02
CA ASP A 552 23.03 -5.38 13.90
C ASP A 552 24.50 -5.89 13.95
N ALA A 553 25.31 -5.38 14.89
CA ALA A 553 26.69 -5.80 15.09
C ALA A 553 26.80 -6.79 16.26
N GLN A 554 26.35 -8.03 16.04
CA GLN A 554 26.35 -9.12 17.03
C GLN A 554 27.06 -10.38 16.54
N GLY A 555 27.84 -10.30 15.47
CA GLY A 555 28.57 -11.44 14.94
C GLY A 555 29.54 -12.04 15.96
N ASN A 556 29.70 -13.37 15.92
CA ASN A 556 30.58 -14.14 16.80
C ASN A 556 31.62 -14.98 16.03
N ILE A 557 31.69 -14.80 14.71
CA ILE A 557 32.66 -15.49 13.83
C ILE A 557 34.07 -14.94 14.08
N GLY A 558 34.18 -13.64 14.32
CA GLY A 558 35.40 -12.95 14.71
C GLY A 558 35.35 -12.45 16.16
N PRO A 559 36.47 -11.91 16.68
CA PRO A 559 36.56 -11.40 18.05
C PRO A 559 35.61 -10.23 18.34
N ASP A 560 35.13 -10.17 19.58
CA ASP A 560 34.32 -9.06 20.12
C ASP A 560 35.11 -7.74 20.11
N LEU A 561 34.66 -6.77 19.32
CA LEU A 561 35.39 -5.53 19.08
C LEU A 561 35.26 -4.52 20.24
N ASP A 562 34.30 -4.70 21.15
CA ASP A 562 34.29 -3.93 22.40
C ASP A 562 35.54 -4.22 23.27
N LYS A 563 36.28 -5.30 22.96
CA LYS A 563 37.51 -5.72 23.65
C LYS A 563 38.81 -5.39 22.91
N LEU A 564 38.75 -4.62 21.81
CA LEU A 564 39.92 -4.28 20.98
C LEU A 564 41.13 -3.75 21.77
N ALA A 565 40.90 -2.91 22.79
CA ALA A 565 41.95 -2.38 23.65
C ALA A 565 42.71 -3.48 24.42
N THR A 566 42.05 -4.58 24.76
CA THR A 566 42.65 -5.73 25.46
C THR A 566 43.50 -6.57 24.50
N TYR A 567 43.01 -6.80 23.28
CA TYR A 567 43.75 -7.53 22.26
C TYR A 567 45.01 -6.78 21.83
N ALA A 568 44.93 -5.46 21.64
CA ALA A 568 46.08 -4.62 21.30
C ALA A 568 47.19 -4.69 22.37
N LYS A 569 46.82 -4.68 23.66
CA LYS A 569 47.77 -4.86 24.77
C LYS A 569 48.43 -6.24 24.75
N THR A 570 47.64 -7.29 24.51
CA THR A 570 48.15 -8.68 24.42
C THR A 570 49.12 -8.84 23.25
N ALA A 571 48.86 -8.17 22.14
CA ALA A 571 49.72 -8.11 20.98
C ALA A 571 50.94 -7.17 21.12
N ASN A 572 51.09 -6.49 22.27
CA ASN A 572 52.10 -5.47 22.54
C ASN A 572 52.18 -4.37 21.46
N LYS A 573 51.02 -3.87 21.01
CA LYS A 573 50.89 -2.83 19.97
C LYS A 573 49.99 -1.66 20.40
N PRO A 574 50.24 -0.43 19.89
CA PRO A 574 49.30 0.68 20.05
C PRO A 574 47.94 0.36 19.40
N LEU A 575 46.83 0.73 20.07
CA LEU A 575 45.48 0.36 19.65
C LEU A 575 45.10 0.79 18.22
N PRO A 576 45.29 2.05 17.78
CA PRO A 576 44.98 2.45 16.40
C PRO A 576 45.80 1.68 15.35
N GLN A 577 47.09 1.47 15.63
CA GLN A 577 47.97 0.73 14.74
C GLN A 577 47.61 -0.77 14.69
N PHE A 578 47.22 -1.35 15.82
CA PHE A 578 46.75 -2.73 15.90
C PHE A 578 45.49 -2.95 15.07
N VAL A 579 44.50 -2.05 15.18
CA VAL A 579 43.26 -2.12 14.41
C VAL A 579 43.51 -1.93 12.92
N HIS A 580 44.31 -0.92 12.54
CA HIS A 580 44.69 -0.69 11.14
C HIS A 580 45.40 -1.92 10.53
N ASP A 581 46.42 -2.45 11.19
CA ASP A 581 47.15 -3.65 10.75
C ASP A 581 46.21 -4.86 10.60
N SER A 582 45.23 -5.00 11.49
CA SER A 582 44.27 -6.11 11.47
C SER A 582 43.27 -5.99 10.32
N ILE A 583 42.94 -4.77 9.87
CA ILE A 583 42.05 -4.55 8.72
C ILE A 583 42.80 -4.79 7.40
N VAL A 584 44.01 -4.23 7.26
CA VAL A 584 44.79 -4.30 6.02
C VAL A 584 45.50 -5.65 5.86
N ASN A 585 45.89 -6.29 6.97
CA ASN A 585 46.61 -7.56 6.98
C ASN A 585 46.02 -8.54 8.03
N PRO A 586 44.79 -9.03 7.80
CA PRO A 586 44.03 -9.79 8.81
C PRO A 586 44.70 -11.09 9.29
N ASP A 587 45.54 -11.71 8.46
CA ASP A 587 46.24 -12.96 8.81
C ASP A 587 47.57 -12.75 9.54
N LYS A 588 48.01 -11.48 9.73
CA LYS A 588 49.28 -11.13 10.39
C LYS A 588 49.23 -11.35 11.89
N TYR A 589 48.07 -11.11 12.50
CA TYR A 589 47.78 -11.40 13.89
C TYR A 589 46.35 -11.93 13.97
N VAL A 590 46.18 -13.15 14.45
CA VAL A 590 44.87 -13.78 14.64
C VAL A 590 44.71 -14.04 16.14
N GLU A 591 43.63 -13.49 16.71
CA GLU A 591 43.36 -13.60 18.14
C GLU A 591 43.14 -15.07 18.55
N LYS A 592 43.60 -15.43 19.76
CA LYS A 592 43.58 -16.82 20.20
C LYS A 592 42.14 -17.34 20.28
N GLY A 593 41.89 -18.47 19.60
CA GLY A 593 40.56 -19.10 19.56
C GLY A 593 39.75 -18.77 18.31
N TYR A 594 40.29 -17.98 17.37
CA TYR A 594 39.63 -17.66 16.10
C TYR A 594 40.36 -18.28 14.89
N PRO A 595 39.63 -18.65 13.82
CA PRO A 595 40.20 -19.27 12.63
C PRO A 595 40.97 -18.26 11.76
N LYS A 596 42.15 -18.68 11.27
CA LYS A 596 42.95 -17.93 10.29
C LYS A 596 42.29 -17.99 8.90
N GLY A 597 42.43 -16.93 8.09
CA GLY A 597 41.94 -16.88 6.72
C GLY A 597 40.44 -16.59 6.55
N VAL A 598 39.74 -16.24 7.63
CA VAL A 598 38.30 -15.96 7.60
C VAL A 598 37.99 -14.48 7.36
N MET A 599 38.82 -13.57 7.87
CA MET A 599 38.62 -12.14 7.64
C MET A 599 39.08 -11.75 6.21
N PRO A 600 38.20 -11.13 5.39
CA PRO A 600 38.51 -10.78 4.01
C PRO A 600 39.76 -9.89 3.87
N LYS A 601 40.58 -10.19 2.85
CA LYS A 601 41.80 -9.43 2.53
C LYS A 601 41.52 -8.18 1.68
N SER A 602 40.33 -8.11 1.08
CA SER A 602 39.89 -6.98 0.25
C SER A 602 39.75 -5.66 1.01
N TYR A 603 39.78 -5.68 2.35
CA TYR A 603 39.75 -4.44 3.15
C TYR A 603 41.04 -3.64 3.07
N ALA A 604 42.12 -4.22 2.55
CA ALA A 604 43.34 -3.48 2.18
C ALA A 604 43.09 -2.46 1.05
N ASP A 605 42.04 -2.68 0.24
CA ASP A 605 41.69 -1.83 -0.91
C ASP A 605 40.74 -0.68 -0.54
N LEU A 606 40.40 -0.52 0.75
CA LEU A 606 39.57 0.61 1.21
C LEU A 606 40.29 1.95 0.95
N PRO A 607 39.57 3.00 0.51
CA PRO A 607 40.14 4.33 0.41
C PRO A 607 40.78 4.76 1.75
N THR A 608 41.95 5.40 1.70
CA THR A 608 42.71 5.76 2.90
C THR A 608 41.90 6.57 3.92
N ALA A 609 41.02 7.46 3.44
CA ALA A 609 40.13 8.25 4.28
C ALA A 609 39.09 7.38 5.00
N ASP A 610 38.54 6.38 4.33
CA ASP A 610 37.54 5.46 4.88
C ASP A 610 38.17 4.50 5.89
N LEU A 611 39.36 4.00 5.58
CA LEU A 611 40.12 3.18 6.51
C LEU A 611 40.45 3.95 7.78
N GLN A 612 40.89 5.21 7.67
CA GLN A 612 41.16 6.05 8.83
C GLN A 612 39.89 6.34 9.64
N ALA A 613 38.78 6.65 8.97
CA ALA A 613 37.49 6.88 9.63
C ALA A 613 36.99 5.63 10.37
N LEU A 614 37.15 4.44 9.78
CA LEU A 614 36.81 3.17 10.40
C LEU A 614 37.68 2.86 11.62
N VAL A 615 39.00 3.07 11.51
CA VAL A 615 39.93 2.93 12.64
C VAL A 615 39.57 3.89 13.76
N ASP A 616 39.26 5.14 13.44
CA ASP A 616 38.85 6.15 14.42
C ASP A 616 37.55 5.77 15.13
N PHE A 617 36.56 5.24 14.40
CA PHE A 617 35.32 4.76 14.97
C PHE A 617 35.52 3.58 15.93
N LEU A 618 36.45 2.68 15.61
CA LEU A 618 36.76 1.51 16.43
C LEU A 618 37.64 1.82 17.65
N THR A 619 38.33 2.96 17.68
CA THR A 619 39.38 3.22 18.69
C THR A 619 39.19 4.47 19.52
N LYS A 620 38.39 5.45 19.06
CA LYS A 620 38.13 6.70 19.79
C LYS A 620 36.79 6.64 20.53
N PRO A 621 36.67 7.28 21.71
CA PRO A 621 35.38 7.46 22.38
C PRO A 621 34.41 8.22 21.46
N GLN A 622 33.20 7.70 21.30
CA GLN A 622 32.14 8.36 20.55
C GLN A 622 31.31 9.16 21.57
N GLY A 623 31.32 10.49 21.44
CA GLY A 623 30.62 11.43 22.33
C GLY A 623 29.20 11.71 21.88
#